data_AF-A0A537RRZ7-F1
#
_entry.id   AF-A0A537RRZ7-F1
#
_cell.length_a   1.000
_cell.length_b   1.000
_cell.length_c   1.000
_cell.angle_alpha   90.00
_cell.angle_beta   90.00
_cell.angle_gamma   90.00
#
_symmetry.space_group_name_H-M   'P 1'
#
loop_
_entity.id
_entity.type
_entity.pdbx_description
1 polymer ?
#
loop_
_entity_poly.entity_id
_entity_poly.type
_entity_poly.pdbx_seq_one_letter_code
_entity_poly.pdbx_strand_id
1 'polypeptide(L)' 'MRIYIFKSETRKGLQAFAGDLAGSRLPQQHGPWTATGAIGPEKAPPHNFSRDAIEGAIEAEGFQLWRLAKKTAAPA' A
#
# COMPACT_ATOMS: atom_id res chain seq x y z
N MET A 1 -3.19 14.08 3.52
CA MET A 1 -3.34 13.85 2.07
C MET A 1 -4.31 12.69 1.77
N ARG A 2 -4.63 12.45 0.48
CA ARG A 2 -5.37 11.25 0.06
C ARG A 2 -4.38 10.13 -0.28
N ILE A 3 -4.55 8.98 0.34
CA ILE A 3 -3.66 7.82 0.15
C ILE A 3 -4.33 6.86 -0.82
N TYR A 4 -3.65 6.45 -1.88
CA TYR A 4 -4.13 5.48 -2.84
C TYR A 4 -3.56 4.11 -2.51
N ILE A 5 -4.41 3.08 -2.57
CA ILE A 5 -4.04 1.70 -2.30
C ILE A 5 -3.89 0.97 -3.62
N PHE A 6 -2.73 0.36 -3.81
CA PHE A 6 -2.42 -0.46 -4.96
C PHE A 6 -2.18 -1.89 -4.51
N LYS A 7 -2.66 -2.86 -5.27
CA LYS A 7 -2.27 -4.27 -5.13
C LYS A 7 -1.27 -4.63 -6.21
N SER A 8 -0.28 -5.44 -5.85
CA SER A 8 0.57 -6.10 -6.84
C SER A 8 -0.21 -7.24 -7.48
N GLU A 9 -0.26 -7.29 -8.80
CA GLU A 9 -0.83 -8.43 -9.52
C GLU A 9 0.14 -9.61 -9.58
N THR A 10 1.44 -9.34 -9.53
CA THR A 10 2.50 -10.38 -9.56
C THR A 10 2.69 -11.05 -8.20
N ARG A 11 2.55 -10.31 -7.10
CA ARG A 11 2.71 -10.85 -5.74
C ARG A 11 1.40 -10.81 -4.95
N LYS A 12 0.79 -11.99 -4.79
CA LYS A 12 -0.40 -12.16 -3.95
C LYS A 12 -0.13 -11.70 -2.51
N GLY A 13 -0.93 -10.73 -2.06
CA GLY A 13 -0.85 -10.18 -0.70
C GLY A 13 0.15 -9.03 -0.53
N LEU A 14 0.90 -8.67 -1.57
CA LEU A 14 1.69 -7.44 -1.59
C LEU A 14 0.82 -6.28 -2.06
N GLN A 15 0.81 -5.22 -1.27
CA GLN A 15 0.09 -3.99 -1.54
C GLN A 15 1.03 -2.80 -1.29
N ALA A 16 0.63 -1.66 -1.81
CA ALA A 16 1.37 -0.43 -1.69
C ALA A 16 0.42 0.72 -1.41
N PHE A 17 0.87 1.68 -0.63
CA PHE A 17 0.24 2.98 -0.48
C PHE A 17 1.04 4.02 -1.26
N ALA A 18 0.37 4.90 -1.99
CA ALA A 18 1.00 6.04 -2.65
C ALA A 18 0.17 7.31 -2.44
N GLY A 19 0.81 8.47 -2.59
CA GLY A 19 0.13 9.77 -2.51
C GLY A 19 -0.55 10.19 -3.82
N ASP A 20 -0.35 9.42 -4.90
CA ASP A 20 -0.84 9.72 -6.23
C ASP A 20 -1.66 8.58 -6.84
N LEU A 21 -2.60 8.95 -7.69
CA LEU A 21 -3.54 8.01 -8.34
C LEU A 21 -2.84 7.14 -9.41
N ALA A 22 -1.67 7.57 -9.90
CA ALA A 22 -0.89 6.85 -10.89
C ALA A 22 0.08 5.83 -10.27
N GLY A 23 0.39 5.95 -8.98
CA GLY A 23 1.43 5.14 -8.34
C GLY A 23 2.80 5.38 -8.97
N SER A 24 3.08 6.63 -9.37
CA SER A 24 4.25 6.99 -10.20
C SER A 24 5.58 6.64 -9.54
N ARG A 25 5.60 6.59 -8.21
CA ARG A 25 6.79 6.25 -7.42
C ARG A 25 6.86 4.76 -7.04
N LEU A 26 5.88 3.95 -7.43
CA LEU A 26 5.86 2.53 -7.09
C LEU A 26 6.91 1.75 -7.88
N PRO A 27 7.59 0.77 -7.25
CA PRO A 27 8.60 -0.03 -7.92
C PRO A 27 7.97 -0.93 -8.99
N GLN A 28 8.37 -0.73 -10.25
CA GLN A 28 7.86 -1.50 -11.40
C GLN A 28 8.20 -3.00 -11.30
N GLN A 29 9.25 -3.38 -10.57
CA GLN A 29 9.63 -4.77 -10.34
C GLN A 29 8.50 -5.61 -9.68
N HIS A 30 7.64 -4.96 -8.90
CA HIS A 30 6.49 -5.59 -8.25
C HIS A 30 5.17 -5.22 -8.92
N GLY A 31 5.23 -4.45 -10.02
CA GLY A 31 4.08 -4.22 -10.87
C GLY A 31 3.70 -5.47 -11.68
N PRO A 32 2.59 -5.44 -12.42
CA PRO A 32 1.62 -4.35 -12.53
C PRO A 32 0.94 -4.04 -11.19
N TRP A 33 0.72 -2.75 -10.94
CA TRP A 33 0.03 -2.26 -9.75
C TRP A 33 -1.40 -1.88 -10.12
N THR A 34 -2.39 -2.48 -9.48
CA THR A 34 -3.79 -2.12 -9.68
C THR A 34 -4.27 -1.28 -8.50
N ALA A 35 -4.79 -0.09 -8.76
CA ALA A 35 -5.47 0.69 -7.73
C ALA A 35 -6.74 -0.05 -7.27
N THR A 36 -6.81 -0.39 -5.99
CA THR A 36 -7.97 -1.09 -5.40
C THR A 36 -8.86 -0.15 -4.59
N GLY A 37 -8.33 0.99 -4.17
CA GLY A 37 -9.08 1.96 -3.40
C GLY A 37 -8.26 3.20 -3.05
N ALA A 38 -8.91 4.12 -2.34
CA ALA A 38 -8.25 5.30 -1.80
C ALA A 38 -8.82 5.63 -0.41
N ILE A 39 -7.94 6.10 0.46
CA ILE A 39 -8.23 6.54 1.82
C ILE A 39 -8.24 8.08 1.79
N GLY A 40 -9.43 8.66 1.90
CA GLY A 40 -9.60 10.11 2.05
C GLY A 40 -8.96 10.63 3.35
N PRO A 41 -8.61 11.92 3.44
CA PRO A 41 -7.89 12.50 4.59
C PRO A 41 -8.59 12.26 5.94
N GLU A 42 -9.92 12.17 5.97
CA GLU A 42 -10.71 11.94 7.18
C GLU A 42 -10.96 10.45 7.49
N LYS A 43 -10.54 9.54 6.61
CA LYS A 43 -10.70 8.09 6.79
C LYS A 43 -9.46 7.50 7.45
N ALA A 44 -9.67 6.64 8.44
CA ALA A 44 -8.61 5.81 8.99
C ALA A 44 -8.16 4.74 7.96
N PRO A 45 -6.85 4.44 7.87
CA PRO A 45 -6.36 3.34 7.04
C PRO A 45 -6.89 1.99 7.52
N PRO A 46 -7.05 1.00 6.61
CA PRO A 46 -7.44 -0.34 6.99
C PRO A 46 -6.36 -1.01 7.87
N HIS A 47 -6.74 -2.05 8.62
CA HIS A 47 -5.81 -2.90 9.40
C HIS A 47 -4.98 -2.20 10.49
N ASN A 48 -5.51 -1.15 11.13
CA ASN A 48 -4.82 -0.45 12.23
C ASN A 48 -3.49 0.20 11.82
N PHE A 49 -3.26 0.43 10.52
CA PHE A 49 -2.08 1.18 10.10
C PHE A 49 -2.19 2.64 10.57
N SER A 50 -1.10 3.14 11.16
CA SER A 50 -0.98 4.56 11.49
C SER A 50 -0.92 5.37 10.21
N ARG A 51 -1.95 6.20 10.01
CA ARG A 51 -2.02 7.16 8.91
C ARG A 51 -0.73 7.98 8.81
N ASP A 52 -0.29 8.52 9.94
CA ASP A 52 0.91 9.35 10.04
C ASP A 52 2.16 8.63 9.51
N ALA A 53 2.33 7.34 9.86
CA ALA A 53 3.44 6.54 9.36
C ALA A 53 3.37 6.28 7.85
N ILE A 54 2.16 6.11 7.29
CA ILE A 54 1.98 5.95 5.85
C ILE A 54 2.27 7.27 5.13
N GLU A 55 1.75 8.38 5.63
CA GLU A 55 1.98 9.71 5.06
C GLU A 55 3.47 10.05 5.11
N GLY A 56 4.14 9.85 6.26
CA GLY A 56 5.57 10.06 6.39
C GLY A 56 6.41 9.19 5.45
N ALA A 57 6.05 7.91 5.26
CA ALA A 57 6.73 7.04 4.30
C ALA A 57 6.52 7.49 2.85
N ILE A 58 5.32 7.96 2.50
CA ILE A 58 5.04 8.49 1.17
C ILE A 58 5.75 9.83 0.94
N GLU A 59 5.88 10.67 1.96
CA GLU A 59 6.65 11.91 1.85
C GLU A 59 8.15 11.64 1.70
N ALA A 60 8.68 10.67 2.43
CA ALA A 60 10.11 10.30 2.40
C ALA A 60 10.50 9.49 1.15
N GLU A 61 9.81 8.38 0.88
CA GLU A 61 10.15 7.42 -0.19
C GLU A 61 9.22 7.55 -1.41
N GLY A 62 8.05 8.18 -1.26
CA GLY A 62 7.05 8.27 -2.32
C GLY A 62 5.97 7.20 -2.27
N PHE A 63 6.19 6.14 -1.52
CA PHE A 63 5.27 5.02 -1.37
C PHE A 63 5.56 4.28 -0.06
N GLN A 64 4.60 3.47 0.37
CA GLN A 64 4.77 2.54 1.49
C GLN A 64 4.34 1.15 1.07
N LEU A 65 5.26 0.18 1.06
CA LEU A 65 4.93 -1.22 0.80
C LEU A 65 4.43 -1.89 2.06
N TRP A 66 3.39 -2.71 1.91
CA TRP A 66 2.89 -3.53 2.99
C TRP A 66 2.38 -4.85 2.46
N ARG A 67 2.45 -5.87 3.30
CA ARG A 67 1.96 -7.20 2.99
C ARG A 67 0.90 -7.58 3.99
N LEU A 68 -0.23 -8.08 3.51
CA LEU A 68 -1.14 -8.79 4.39
C LEU A 68 -0.45 -10.11 4.72
N ALA A 69 0.20 -10.19 5.89
CA ALA A 69 0.61 -11.48 6.40
C ALA A 69 -0.67 -12.29 6.60
N LYS A 70 -0.98 -13.21 5.66
CA LYS A 70 -1.79 -14.36 6.03
C LYS A 70 -1.12 -14.91 7.28
N LYS A 71 -1.86 -14.99 8.40
CA LYS A 71 -1.49 -15.91 9.48
C LYS A 71 -1.11 -17.21 8.76
N THR A 72 0.18 -17.53 8.79
CA THR A 72 0.70 -18.77 8.26
C THR A 72 -0.08 -19.87 8.96
N ALA A 73 -0.98 -20.55 8.25
CA ALA A 73 -1.18 -21.96 8.56
C ALA A 73 0.19 -22.58 8.27
N ALA A 74 0.91 -22.88 9.35
CA ALA A 74 2.26 -23.41 9.36
C ALA A 74 2.37 -24.61 8.41
N PRO A 75 3.48 -24.77 7.66
CA PRO A 75 3.81 -26.08 7.12
C PRO A 75 4.39 -26.92 8.27
N ALA A 76 3.72 -28.01 8.61
CA ALA A 76 4.28 -29.16 9.31
C ALA A 76 3.72 -30.41 8.65
#